data_AF-A0A1H4IH89-F1
#
_entry.id   AF-A0A1H4IH89-F1
#
_cell.length_a   1.000
_cell.length_b   1.000
_cell.length_c   1.000
_cell.angle_alpha   90.00
_cell.angle_beta   90.00
_cell.angle_gamma   90.00
#
_symmetry.space_group_name_H-M   'P 1'
#
loop_
_entity.id
_entity.type
_entity.pdbx_description
1 polymer ?
#
loop_
_entity_poly.entity_id
_entity_poly.type
_entity_poly.pdbx_seq_one_letter_code
_entity_poly.pdbx_strand_id
1 'polypeptide(L)'
;MHTKLIGYWSEQEVYPSDPEYSDLGFRADGTGWMYWASWSKEFLVRRFRWHVPAPGVLAAHLHLTVGGEWSVADGDVTHLVEYREEADTAIELGWAIGPGSELTLDRPLGDLCGTRFLPVAEGGTDPTLAGS
;
A
#
# COMPACT_ATOMS: atom_id res chain seq x y z
N MET A 1 4.99 -15.92 12.56
CA MET A 1 3.94 -15.28 11.71
C MET A 1 3.43 -14.05 12.45
N HIS A 2 3.62 -12.85 11.91
CA HIS A 2 3.10 -11.61 12.51
C HIS A 2 1.75 -11.27 11.88
N THR A 3 0.70 -11.91 12.38
CA THR A 3 -0.66 -11.82 11.83
C THR A 3 -1.27 -10.43 11.94
N LYS A 4 -0.73 -9.55 12.78
CA LYS A 4 -1.32 -8.22 13.04
C LYS A 4 -1.19 -7.26 11.86
N LEU A 5 -0.17 -7.39 11.01
CA LEU A 5 -0.03 -6.56 9.81
C LEU A 5 -0.93 -7.04 8.67
N ILE A 6 -1.33 -8.32 8.68
CA ILE A 6 -2.14 -8.92 7.61
C ILE A 6 -3.48 -8.20 7.56
N GLY A 7 -3.80 -7.65 6.39
CA GLY A 7 -4.99 -6.82 6.20
C GLY A 7 -4.74 -5.68 5.23
N TYR A 8 -5.69 -4.75 5.25
CA TYR A 8 -5.73 -3.58 4.40
C TYR A 8 -5.73 -2.33 5.27
N TRP A 9 -4.92 -1.36 4.88
CA TRP A 9 -4.64 -0.17 5.67
C TRP A 9 -4.71 1.04 4.75
N SER A 10 -5.41 2.09 5.15
CA SER A 10 -5.61 3.27 4.32
C SER A 10 -5.25 4.55 5.05
N GLU A 11 -4.58 5.47 4.35
CA GLU A 11 -4.42 6.85 4.80
C GLU A 11 -5.73 7.62 4.75
N GLN A 12 -6.67 7.29 3.85
CA GLN A 12 -7.94 8.03 3.76
C GLN A 12 -8.80 7.89 5.02
N GLU A 13 -8.70 6.76 5.70
CA GLU A 13 -9.37 6.56 6.98
C GLU A 13 -8.80 7.49 8.08
N VAL A 14 -7.54 7.94 7.92
CA VAL A 14 -6.89 8.91 8.82
C VAL A 14 -7.12 10.35 8.35
N TYR A 15 -6.99 10.58 7.04
CA TYR A 15 -7.03 11.89 6.37
C TYR A 15 -8.02 11.87 5.18
N PRO A 16 -9.33 11.91 5.43
CA PRO A 16 -10.36 11.67 4.40
C PRO A 16 -10.48 12.77 3.35
N SER A 17 -9.75 13.87 3.48
CA SER A 17 -9.83 15.03 2.58
C SER A 17 -8.50 15.34 1.91
N ASP A 18 -7.49 14.50 2.08
CA ASP A 18 -6.19 14.73 1.47
C ASP A 18 -6.26 14.45 -0.05
N PRO A 19 -5.65 15.32 -0.87
CA PRO A 19 -5.71 15.21 -2.33
C PRO A 19 -4.88 14.03 -2.87
N GLU A 20 -4.01 13.49 -2.03
CA GLU A 20 -3.18 12.33 -2.30
C GLU A 20 -3.28 11.40 -1.10
N TYR A 21 -3.28 10.10 -1.35
CA TYR A 21 -3.36 9.11 -0.29
C TYR A 21 -2.66 7.84 -0.70
N SER A 22 -2.24 7.07 0.29
CA SER A 22 -1.69 5.74 0.11
C SER A 22 -2.50 4.68 0.85
N ASP A 23 -2.56 3.49 0.26
CA ASP A 23 -3.07 2.28 0.89
C ASP A 23 -2.01 1.19 0.91
N LEU A 24 -2.07 0.32 1.91
CA LEU A 24 -1.20 -0.84 2.06
C LEU A 24 -2.03 -2.12 2.17
N GLY A 25 -1.59 -3.14 1.46
CA GLY A 25 -2.09 -4.50 1.62
C GLY A 25 -0.96 -5.45 2.01
N PHE A 26 -1.14 -6.18 3.12
CA PHE A 26 -0.24 -7.24 3.54
C PHE A 26 -0.96 -8.58 3.54
N ARG A 27 -0.47 -9.55 2.75
CA ARG A 27 -1.04 -10.91 2.65
C ARG A 27 -0.28 -11.90 3.51
N ALA A 28 -0.97 -12.95 3.93
CA ALA A 28 -0.43 -14.01 4.79
C ALA A 28 0.70 -14.83 4.14
N ASP A 29 0.78 -14.83 2.81
CA ASP A 29 1.83 -15.51 2.04
C ASP A 29 3.14 -14.71 1.94
N GLY A 30 3.21 -13.55 2.60
CA GLY A 30 4.37 -12.66 2.55
C GLY A 30 4.42 -11.79 1.31
N THR A 31 3.37 -11.71 0.49
CA THR A 31 3.23 -10.71 -0.56
C THR A 31 2.42 -9.51 -0.07
N GLY A 32 2.58 -8.38 -0.74
CA GLY A 32 1.84 -7.17 -0.43
C GLY A 32 1.97 -6.13 -1.53
N TRP A 33 1.27 -5.03 -1.32
CA TRP A 33 1.36 -3.88 -2.21
C TRP A 33 1.19 -2.58 -1.44
N MET A 34 1.76 -1.52 -2.00
CA MET A 34 1.44 -0.13 -1.70
C MET A 34 0.72 0.43 -2.92
N TYR A 35 -0.39 1.12 -2.70
CA TYR A 35 -1.08 1.93 -3.70
C TYR A 35 -0.95 3.39 -3.29
N TRP A 36 -0.65 4.26 -4.25
CA TRP A 36 -0.74 5.70 -4.10
C TRP A 36 -1.61 6.25 -5.22
N ALA A 37 -2.44 7.24 -4.91
CA ALA A 37 -3.24 7.93 -5.89
C ALA A 37 -3.38 9.41 -5.57
N SER A 38 -3.46 10.21 -6.63
CA SER A 38 -3.70 11.65 -6.57
C SER A 38 -5.02 12.03 -7.23
N TRP A 39 -5.69 13.07 -6.74
CA TRP A 39 -6.86 13.69 -7.39
C TRP A 39 -6.56 14.20 -8.80
N SER A 40 -5.28 14.37 -9.17
CA SER A 40 -4.85 14.66 -10.54
C SER A 40 -5.02 13.48 -11.51
N LYS A 41 -5.53 12.34 -11.04
CA LYS A 41 -5.73 11.05 -11.74
C LYS A 41 -4.52 10.14 -11.81
N GLU A 42 -3.36 10.55 -11.31
CA GLU A 42 -2.20 9.65 -11.29
C GLU A 42 -2.36 8.56 -10.23
N PHE A 43 -1.86 7.36 -10.54
CA PHE A 43 -1.67 6.31 -9.55
C PHE A 43 -0.33 5.58 -9.72
N LEU A 44 0.09 4.97 -8.62
CA LEU A 44 1.23 4.08 -8.58
C LEU A 44 0.93 2.89 -7.65
N VAL A 45 1.31 1.68 -8.08
CA VAL A 45 1.30 0.47 -7.27
C VAL A 45 2.72 -0.06 -7.17
N ARG A 46 3.22 -0.25 -5.94
CA ARG A 46 4.44 -1.04 -5.72
C ARG A 46 4.09 -2.40 -5.16
N ARG A 47 4.57 -3.46 -5.79
CA ARG A 47 4.49 -4.83 -5.28
C ARG A 47 5.71 -5.14 -4.45
N PHE A 48 5.50 -5.78 -3.32
CA PHE A 48 6.59 -6.22 -2.48
C PHE A 48 6.38 -7.61 -1.90
N ARG A 49 7.49 -8.26 -1.57
CA ARG A 49 7.52 -9.32 -0.56
C ARG A 49 7.85 -8.72 0.79
N TRP A 50 7.33 -9.28 1.86
CA TRP A 50 7.55 -8.78 3.21
C TRP A 50 7.67 -9.89 4.25
N HIS A 51 8.36 -9.56 5.33
CA HIS A 51 8.42 -10.34 6.55
C HIS A 51 8.81 -9.43 7.73
N VAL A 52 8.72 -9.97 8.94
CA VAL A 52 9.09 -9.28 10.18
C VAL A 52 10.26 -10.05 10.79
N PRO A 53 11.52 -9.64 10.53
CA PRO A 53 12.70 -10.37 10.99
C PRO A 53 12.94 -10.22 12.50
N ALA A 54 12.45 -9.14 13.09
CA ALA A 54 12.50 -8.87 14.53
C ALA A 54 11.23 -8.10 14.97
N PRO A 55 10.87 -8.14 16.27
CA PRO A 55 9.74 -7.36 16.77
C PRO A 55 9.84 -5.88 16.41
N GLY A 56 8.78 -5.32 15.81
CA GLY A 56 8.73 -3.92 15.40
C GLY A 56 9.54 -3.57 14.14
N VAL A 57 10.14 -4.56 13.47
CA VAL A 57 10.90 -4.35 12.22
C VAL A 57 10.13 -4.97 11.06
N LEU A 58 9.90 -4.21 9.99
CA LEU A 58 9.32 -4.66 8.73
C LEU A 58 10.43 -4.64 7.69
N ALA A 59 10.72 -5.79 7.10
CA ALA A 59 11.62 -5.90 5.97
C ALA A 59 10.80 -6.23 4.72
N ALA A 60 10.84 -5.32 3.75
CA ALA A 60 10.12 -5.38 2.50
C ALA A 60 11.09 -5.33 1.31
N HIS A 61 10.78 -6.10 0.27
CA HIS A 61 11.50 -6.11 -0.99
C HIS A 61 10.53 -5.73 -2.11
N LEU A 62 10.65 -4.49 -2.58
CA LEU A 62 9.89 -3.96 -3.71
C LEU A 62 10.46 -4.55 -4.99
N HIS A 63 9.60 -5.19 -5.78
CA HIS A 63 10.04 -5.92 -6.97
C HIS A 63 9.29 -5.53 -8.27
N LEU A 64 8.23 -4.73 -8.18
CA LEU A 64 7.49 -4.24 -9.35
C LEU A 64 6.83 -2.91 -9.02
N THR A 65 6.96 -1.94 -9.91
CA THR A 65 6.18 -0.70 -9.94
C THR A 65 5.25 -0.74 -11.15
N VAL A 66 3.98 -0.39 -10.94
CA VAL A 66 2.98 -0.21 -11.99
C VAL A 66 2.39 1.17 -11.83
N GLY A 67 2.28 1.95 -12.89
CA GLY A 67 1.66 3.27 -12.81
C GLY A 67 0.90 3.64 -14.07
N GLY A 68 0.17 4.75 -13.95
CA GLY A 68 -0.66 5.29 -15.01
C GLY A 68 -1.74 6.18 -14.42
N GLU A 69 -2.91 6.18 -15.05
CA GLU A 69 -4.04 7.01 -14.65
C GLU A 69 -5.23 6.19 -14.11
N TRP A 70 -5.92 6.72 -13.12
CA TRP A 70 -7.20 6.23 -12.64
C TRP A 70 -8.33 7.17 -13.06
N SER A 71 -9.52 6.59 -13.22
CA SER A 71 -10.73 7.33 -13.56
C SER A 71 -11.93 6.69 -12.88
N VAL A 72 -13.04 7.42 -12.80
CA VAL A 72 -14.32 6.88 -12.33
C VAL A 72 -15.25 6.80 -13.53
N ALA A 73 -15.73 5.59 -13.84
CA ALA A 73 -16.71 5.32 -14.89
C ALA A 73 -17.89 4.58 -14.26
N ASP A 74 -19.11 5.10 -14.42
CA ASP A 74 -20.34 4.52 -13.87
C ASP A 74 -20.33 4.25 -12.34
N GLY A 75 -19.50 4.98 -11.60
CA GLY A 75 -19.32 4.81 -10.15
C GLY A 75 -18.19 3.85 -9.76
N ASP A 76 -17.59 3.17 -10.72
CA ASP A 76 -16.48 2.25 -10.51
C ASP A 76 -15.13 2.92 -10.83
N VAL A 77 -14.12 2.62 -10.01
CA VAL A 77 -12.74 3.06 -10.27
C VAL A 77 -12.10 2.14 -11.30
N THR A 78 -11.58 2.72 -12.37
CA THR A 78 -10.84 2.03 -13.43
C THR A 78 -9.41 2.54 -13.50
N HIS A 79 -8.45 1.64 -13.68
CA HIS A 79 -7.03 1.96 -13.82
C HIS A 79 -6.54 1.68 -15.24
N LEU A 80 -6.03 2.69 -15.91
CA LEU A 80 -5.28 2.57 -17.16
C LEU A 80 -3.80 2.44 -16.82
N VAL A 81 -3.24 1.24 -16.98
CA VAL A 81 -1.81 1.00 -16.79
C VAL A 81 -1.05 1.54 -17.98
N GLU A 82 -0.12 2.47 -17.73
CA GLU A 82 0.73 3.07 -18.76
C GLU A 82 2.14 2.48 -18.75
N TYR A 83 2.64 2.11 -17.57
CA TYR A 83 3.96 1.52 -17.43
C TYR A 83 4.04 0.43 -16.35
N ARG A 84 5.03 -0.44 -16.53
CA ARG A 84 5.43 -1.49 -15.61
C ARG A 84 6.94 -1.56 -15.58
N GLU A 85 7.52 -1.45 -14.40
CA GLU A 85 8.97 -1.42 -14.20
C GLU A 85 9.35 -2.40 -13.11
N GLU A 86 10.25 -3.32 -13.42
CA GLU A 86 10.86 -4.18 -12.41
C GLU A 86 11.66 -3.31 -11.43
N ALA A 87 11.57 -3.65 -10.16
CA ALA A 87 12.34 -3.01 -9.10
C ALA A 87 13.20 -4.07 -8.39
N ASP A 88 14.28 -3.63 -7.77
CA ASP A 88 15.06 -4.45 -6.85
C ASP A 88 15.47 -3.58 -5.67
N THR A 89 14.51 -3.28 -4.79
CA THR A 89 14.72 -2.34 -3.68
C THR A 89 14.33 -2.99 -2.37
N ALA A 90 15.32 -3.19 -1.50
CA ALA A 90 15.13 -3.65 -0.14
C ALA A 90 14.95 -2.45 0.82
N ILE A 91 13.93 -2.51 1.66
CA ILE A 91 13.61 -1.51 2.67
C ILE A 91 13.42 -2.22 4.01
N GLU A 92 14.11 -1.73 5.03
CA GLU A 92 13.87 -2.11 6.43
C GLU A 92 13.38 -0.89 7.21
N LEU A 93 12.25 -1.01 7.87
CA LEU A 93 11.64 0.10 8.60
C LEU A 93 11.00 -0.36 9.91
N GLY A 94 10.85 0.55 10.85
CA GLY A 94 10.12 0.35 12.09
C GLY A 94 8.61 0.39 11.87
N TRP A 95 7.86 -0.47 12.54
CA TRP A 95 6.40 -0.43 12.53
C TRP A 95 5.82 -0.66 13.92
N ALA A 96 4.65 -0.08 14.16
CA ALA A 96 3.84 -0.32 15.35
C ALA A 96 2.36 -0.32 15.00
N ILE A 97 1.58 -1.11 15.75
CA ILE A 97 0.12 -0.96 15.78
C ILE A 97 -0.25 -0.42 17.15
N GLY A 98 -0.76 0.80 17.17
CA GLY A 98 -1.13 1.55 18.37
C GLY A 98 -2.47 1.11 18.97
N PRO A 99 -2.84 1.68 20.14
CA PRO A 99 -4.19 1.55 20.66
C PRO A 99 -5.19 2.14 19.65
N GLY A 100 -6.27 1.41 19.36
CA GLY A 100 -7.22 1.79 18.30
C GLY A 100 -6.91 1.20 16.93
N SER A 101 -5.94 0.28 16.84
CA SER A 101 -5.57 -0.43 15.61
C SER A 101 -4.94 0.45 14.53
N GLU A 102 -4.46 1.65 14.84
CA GLU A 102 -3.70 2.46 13.88
C GLU A 102 -2.32 1.82 13.62
N LEU A 103 -1.97 1.66 12.34
CA LEU A 103 -0.63 1.27 11.89
C LEU A 103 0.22 2.53 11.70
N THR A 104 1.39 2.56 12.34
CA THR A 104 2.42 3.58 12.13
C THR A 104 3.69 2.94 11.58
N LEU A 105 4.27 3.57 10.56
CA LEU A 105 5.61 3.29 10.04
C LEU A 105 6.56 4.40 10.51
N ASP A 106 7.80 4.08 10.87
CA ASP A 106 8.78 5.10 11.25
C ASP A 106 9.28 5.94 10.07
N ARG A 107 9.13 5.41 8.85
CA ARG A 107 9.38 6.06 7.57
C ARG A 107 8.51 5.46 6.46
N PRO A 108 8.31 6.17 5.33
CA PRO A 108 7.58 5.66 4.17
C PRO A 108 8.05 4.31 3.66
N LEU A 109 7.10 3.43 3.29
CA LEU A 109 7.39 2.20 2.55
C LEU A 109 7.58 2.51 1.05
N GLY A 110 8.73 3.11 0.75
CA GLY A 110 9.05 3.69 -0.55
C GLY A 110 8.53 5.12 -0.70
N ASP A 111 9.04 5.83 -1.71
CA ASP A 111 8.56 7.17 -2.08
C ASP A 111 7.04 7.18 -2.32
N LEU A 112 6.39 8.29 -1.99
CA LEU A 112 4.94 8.52 -2.07
C LEU A 112 4.08 7.76 -1.06
N CYS A 113 4.65 6.82 -0.28
CA CYS A 113 3.91 6.14 0.77
C CYS A 113 3.79 7.00 2.03
N GLY A 114 2.60 7.00 2.63
CA GLY A 114 2.35 7.49 3.97
C GLY A 114 3.10 6.78 5.09
N THR A 115 2.84 7.23 6.32
CA THR A 115 3.36 6.60 7.54
C THR A 115 2.29 6.25 8.56
N ARG A 116 1.03 6.61 8.35
CA ARG A 116 -0.07 6.38 9.32
C ARG A 116 -1.31 5.89 8.60
N PHE A 117 -1.84 4.76 9.04
CA PHE A 117 -2.94 4.09 8.36
C PHE A 117 -3.92 3.53 9.37
N LEU A 118 -5.21 3.53 9.04
CA LEU A 118 -6.23 2.81 9.78
C LEU A 118 -6.70 1.56 9.00
N PRO A 119 -7.15 0.51 9.70
CA PRO A 119 -7.54 -0.73 9.06
C PRO A 119 -8.87 -0.55 8.32
N VAL A 120 -8.95 -1.06 7.10
CA VAL A 120 -10.19 -1.05 6.30
C VAL A 120 -10.96 -2.34 6.55
N ALA A 121 -12.13 -2.23 7.19
CA ALA A 121 -12.89 -3.38 7.67
C ALA A 121 -13.43 -4.29 6.56
N GLU A 122 -13.81 -3.72 5.41
CA GLU A 122 -14.29 -4.46 4.24
C GLU A 122 -13.14 -5.06 3.40
N GLY A 123 -11.90 -4.79 3.81
CA GLY A 123 -10.71 -5.02 3.01
C GLY A 123 -10.56 -3.96 1.91
N GLY A 124 -9.58 -4.17 1.03
CA GLY A 124 -9.34 -3.33 -0.13
C GLY A 124 -9.25 -4.17 -1.39
N THR A 125 -9.42 -3.51 -2.53
CA THR A 125 -9.19 -4.15 -3.82
C THR A 125 -7.76 -3.85 -4.24
N ASP A 126 -7.01 -4.91 -4.53
CA ASP A 126 -5.73 -4.76 -5.21
C ASP A 126 -5.99 -4.23 -6.64
N PRO A 127 -5.67 -2.96 -6.93
CA PRO A 127 -6.21 -2.25 -8.09
C PRO A 127 -5.64 -2.74 -9.42
N THR A 128 -4.62 -3.60 -9.42
CA THR A 128 -3.93 -4.07 -10.64
C THR A 128 -3.95 -5.58 -10.83
N LEU A 129 -4.86 -6.32 -10.15
CA LEU A 129 -5.14 -7.72 -10.51
C LEU A 129 -5.81 -7.85 -11.89
N ALA A 130 -6.37 -6.77 -12.42
CA ALA A 130 -6.91 -6.71 -13.77
C ALA A 130 -5.76 -6.50 -14.78
N GLY A 131 -5.17 -7.59 -15.27
CA GLY A 131 -4.25 -7.55 -16.41
C GLY A 131 -3.09 -8.52 -16.31
N SER A 132 -3.41 -9.82 -16.19
CA SER A 132 -2.54 -10.92 -16.65
C SER A 132 -2.66 -11.10 -18.15
#